data_AF-A0A1V6CGH4-F1
#
_entry.id   AF-A0A1V6CGH4-F1
#
_cell.length_a   1.000
_cell.length_b   1.000
_cell.length_c   1.000
_cell.angle_alpha   90.00
_cell.angle_beta   90.00
_cell.angle_gamma   90.00
#
_symmetry.space_group_name_H-M   'P 1'
#
loop_
_entity.id
_entity.type
_entity.pdbx_description
1 polymer ?
#
loop_
_entity_poly.entity_id
_entity_poly.type
_entity_poly.pdbx_seq_one_letter_code
_entity_poly.pdbx_strand_id
1 'polypeptide(L)'
;MKRVALKLKKAGTIASDKLLTLTIETDSSGAPSGTALGTATILANSVGAAYDWYDFVFTAPVDVANSTVYHLVLTSNYTASDTNYISWQGLTVASGGNAEDYTPWADIATLSLLYRVFQYNFADVSGAAFTEVGNAAAFEAIHFAVGDAKRIVRAVATVAGGTATGNSSCVMLARKRFA
;
A
#
# COMPACT_ATOMS: atom_id res chain seq x y z
N MET A 1 2.33 -1.26 4.32
CA MET A 1 2.04 -2.20 3.23
C MET A 1 3.24 -2.33 2.29
N LYS A 2 3.59 -3.52 1.81
CA LYS A 2 4.74 -3.77 0.92
C LYS A 2 4.34 -4.02 -0.53
N ARG A 3 3.27 -4.78 -0.71
CA ARG A 3 2.84 -5.32 -1.99
C ARG A 3 1.37 -5.65 -1.94
N VAL A 4 0.69 -5.44 -3.05
CA VAL A 4 -0.67 -5.91 -3.27
C VAL A 4 -0.66 -6.83 -4.48
N ALA A 5 -1.28 -8.00 -4.38
CA ALA A 5 -1.50 -8.85 -5.54
C ALA A 5 -2.95 -8.74 -5.99
N LEU A 6 -3.17 -8.48 -7.27
CA LEU A 6 -4.50 -8.46 -7.89
C LEU A 6 -4.67 -9.70 -8.74
N LYS A 7 -5.88 -10.27 -8.78
CA LYS A 7 -6.17 -11.41 -9.65
C LYS A 7 -6.68 -10.90 -11.00
N LEU A 8 -5.81 -10.91 -12.01
CA LEU A 8 -6.04 -10.25 -13.30
C LEU A 8 -6.00 -11.24 -14.46
N LYS A 9 -6.71 -10.91 -15.54
CA LYS A 9 -6.52 -11.50 -16.87
C LYS A 9 -6.50 -10.41 -17.94
N LYS A 10 -5.89 -10.71 -19.07
CA LYS A 10 -5.86 -9.87 -20.27
C LYS A 10 -6.75 -10.46 -21.35
N ALA A 11 -7.55 -9.60 -21.98
CA ALA A 11 -8.22 -9.90 -23.24
C ALA A 11 -7.50 -9.18 -24.38
N GLY A 12 -7.37 -9.87 -25.53
CA GLY A 12 -6.75 -9.33 -26.74
C GLY A 12 -5.26 -9.04 -26.61
N THR A 13 -4.80 -8.08 -27.41
CA THR A 13 -3.40 -7.69 -27.55
C THR A 13 -3.21 -6.27 -27.03
N ILE A 14 -2.40 -6.15 -25.99
CA ILE A 14 -1.99 -4.86 -25.41
C ILE A 14 -0.51 -4.67 -25.77
N ALA A 15 -0.16 -3.47 -26.26
CA ALA A 15 1.21 -3.14 -26.64
C ALA A 15 2.18 -3.20 -25.44
N SER A 16 3.44 -3.50 -25.72
CA SER A 16 4.44 -3.81 -24.68
C SER A 16 4.90 -2.61 -23.86
N ASP A 17 4.59 -1.40 -24.28
CA ASP A 17 4.87 -0.15 -23.57
C ASP A 17 3.75 0.26 -22.60
N LYS A 18 2.63 -0.49 -22.59
CA LYS A 18 1.47 -0.14 -21.76
C LYS A 18 1.64 -0.63 -20.34
N LEU A 19 1.20 0.21 -19.41
CA LEU A 19 1.33 0.01 -17.97
C LEU A 19 -0.04 -0.13 -17.33
N LEU A 20 -0.06 -0.98 -16.31
CA LEU A 20 -1.06 -0.93 -15.25
C LEU A 20 -0.44 -0.24 -14.05
N THR A 21 -1.18 0.69 -13.47
CA THR A 21 -0.77 1.44 -12.29
C THR A 21 -1.77 1.17 -11.18
N LEU A 22 -1.29 0.63 -10.07
CA LEU A 22 -2.06 0.50 -8.84
C LEU A 22 -1.67 1.61 -7.87
N THR A 23 -2.64 2.36 -7.41
CA THR A 23 -2.50 3.32 -6.32
C THR A 23 -3.26 2.88 -5.08
N ILE A 24 -2.73 3.23 -3.91
CA ILE A 24 -3.47 3.21 -2.65
C ILE A 24 -3.85 4.65 -2.36
N GLU A 25 -5.14 4.92 -2.19
CA GLU A 25 -5.66 6.28 -1.99
C GLU A 25 -6.46 6.35 -0.70
N THR A 26 -6.48 7.52 -0.07
CA THR A 26 -7.35 7.77 1.09
C THR A 26 -8.81 7.86 0.63
N ASP A 27 -9.73 7.61 1.55
CA ASP A 27 -11.14 7.90 1.32
C ASP A 27 -11.43 9.40 1.30
N SER A 28 -12.33 9.82 0.41
CA SER A 28 -12.92 11.14 0.32
C SER A 28 -14.42 11.03 0.12
N SER A 29 -15.14 10.79 1.21
CA SER A 29 -16.62 10.67 1.22
C SER A 29 -17.13 9.43 0.48
N GLY A 30 -16.48 8.28 0.69
CA GLY A 30 -16.84 7.01 0.06
C GLY A 30 -16.28 6.85 -1.36
N ALA A 31 -15.22 7.57 -1.70
CA ALA A 31 -14.57 7.50 -3.00
C ALA A 31 -13.05 7.68 -2.86
N PRO A 32 -12.23 7.15 -3.78
CA PRO A 32 -10.81 7.45 -3.85
C PRO A 32 -10.55 8.96 -3.91
N SER A 33 -9.62 9.46 -3.09
CA SER A 33 -9.32 10.89 -2.98
C SER A 33 -8.64 11.48 -4.22
N GLY A 34 -8.13 10.66 -5.15
CA GLY A 34 -7.29 11.09 -6.25
C GLY A 34 -5.83 11.36 -5.86
N THR A 35 -5.48 11.18 -4.58
CA THR A 35 -4.11 11.36 -4.08
C THR A 35 -3.54 10.03 -3.59
N ALA A 36 -2.50 9.55 -4.28
CA ALA A 36 -1.85 8.29 -3.96
C ALA A 36 -0.94 8.40 -2.72
N LEU A 37 -1.15 7.51 -1.75
CA LEU A 37 -0.21 7.22 -0.65
C LEU A 37 0.95 6.32 -1.11
N GLY A 38 0.70 5.53 -2.15
CA GLY A 38 1.71 4.71 -2.79
C GLY A 38 1.29 4.30 -4.18
N THR A 39 2.28 4.12 -5.04
CA THR A 39 2.10 3.79 -6.45
C THR A 39 3.00 2.61 -6.83
N ALA A 40 2.45 1.66 -7.56
CA ALA A 40 3.19 0.53 -8.12
C ALA A 40 2.72 0.27 -9.56
N THR A 41 3.64 -0.14 -10.43
CA THR A 41 3.34 -0.40 -11.84
C THR A 41 3.83 -1.76 -12.30
N ILE A 42 3.10 -2.35 -13.25
CA ILE A 42 3.55 -3.52 -14.02
C ILE A 42 3.24 -3.29 -15.50
N LEU A 43 3.89 -4.05 -16.38
CA LEU A 43 3.57 -4.04 -17.81
C LEU A 43 2.21 -4.72 -18.03
N ALA A 44 1.29 -4.04 -18.69
CA ALA A 44 -0.05 -4.58 -18.97
C ALA A 44 0.00 -5.83 -19.86
N ASN A 45 0.96 -5.89 -20.80
CA ASN A 45 1.14 -7.05 -21.67
C ASN A 45 1.73 -8.28 -20.95
N SER A 46 2.25 -8.13 -19.74
CA SER A 46 2.73 -9.26 -18.91
C SER A 46 1.59 -10.08 -18.31
N VAL A 47 0.36 -9.52 -18.30
CA VAL A 47 -0.82 -10.22 -17.83
C VAL A 47 -1.27 -11.26 -18.87
N GLY A 48 -1.47 -12.49 -18.40
CA GLY A 48 -1.85 -13.64 -19.21
C GLY A 48 -3.34 -13.66 -19.55
N ALA A 49 -3.73 -14.58 -20.44
CA ALA A 49 -5.12 -14.72 -20.89
C ALA A 49 -6.03 -15.41 -19.85
N ALA A 50 -5.45 -16.11 -18.87
CA ALA A 50 -6.15 -16.72 -17.75
C ALA A 50 -6.00 -15.84 -16.49
N TYR A 51 -6.97 -15.94 -15.58
CA TYR A 51 -6.87 -15.24 -14.29
C TYR A 51 -5.72 -15.82 -13.46
N ASP A 52 -4.78 -14.95 -13.09
CA ASP A 52 -3.68 -15.27 -12.18
C ASP A 52 -3.35 -14.09 -11.26
N TRP A 53 -2.53 -14.32 -10.24
CA TRP A 53 -2.10 -13.31 -9.29
C TRP A 53 -0.92 -12.50 -9.83
N TYR A 54 -1.11 -11.18 -9.92
CA TYR A 54 -0.08 -10.24 -10.35
C TYR A 54 0.30 -9.31 -9.21
N ASP A 55 1.58 -9.31 -8.89
CA ASP A 55 2.16 -8.55 -7.79
C ASP A 55 2.47 -7.11 -8.20
N PHE A 56 1.86 -6.15 -7.49
CA PHE A 56 2.21 -4.74 -7.51
C PHE A 56 3.07 -4.41 -6.29
N VAL A 57 4.38 -4.23 -6.52
CA VAL A 57 5.36 -3.98 -5.47
C VAL A 57 5.63 -2.48 -5.33
N PHE A 58 5.39 -1.91 -4.15
CA PHE A 58 5.68 -0.51 -3.89
C PHE A 58 7.18 -0.31 -3.62
N THR A 59 7.76 0.76 -4.15
CA THR A 59 9.19 1.08 -3.97
C THR A 59 9.53 1.42 -2.52
N ALA A 60 8.59 2.06 -1.81
CA ALA A 60 8.65 2.31 -0.38
C ALA A 60 7.45 1.66 0.32
N PRO A 61 7.58 1.25 1.60
CA PRO A 61 6.44 0.83 2.39
C PRO A 61 5.37 1.93 2.44
N VAL A 62 4.11 1.58 2.19
CA VAL A 62 2.97 2.50 2.31
C VAL A 62 2.40 2.41 3.72
N ASP A 63 2.41 3.50 4.47
CA ASP A 63 1.83 3.54 5.80
C ASP A 63 0.31 3.75 5.73
N VAL A 64 -0.41 2.89 6.44
CA VAL A 64 -1.87 2.93 6.56
C VAL A 64 -2.22 2.87 8.04
N ALA A 65 -3.21 3.65 8.46
CA ALA A 65 -3.69 3.68 9.83
C ALA A 65 -4.78 2.63 10.06
N ASN A 66 -4.85 2.10 11.27
CA ASN A 66 -5.93 1.21 11.66
C ASN A 66 -7.29 1.94 11.58
N SER A 67 -8.34 1.18 11.32
CA SER A 67 -9.73 1.67 11.26
C SER A 67 -9.97 2.83 10.29
N THR A 68 -9.11 2.99 9.28
CA THR A 68 -9.24 3.97 8.20
C THR A 68 -9.55 3.24 6.89
N VAL A 69 -10.47 3.79 6.10
CA VAL A 69 -10.81 3.26 4.78
C VAL A 69 -9.80 3.76 3.75
N TYR A 70 -9.34 2.83 2.90
CA TYR A 70 -8.43 3.10 1.80
C TYR A 70 -8.94 2.40 0.54
N HIS A 71 -8.63 3.02 -0.59
CA HIS A 71 -9.02 2.54 -1.91
C HIS A 71 -7.85 1.97 -2.67
N LEU A 72 -8.08 0.87 -3.38
CA LEU A 72 -7.15 0.30 -4.35
C LEU A 72 -7.62 0.70 -5.75
N VAL A 73 -6.93 1.64 -6.38
CA VAL A 73 -7.31 2.15 -7.70
C VAL A 73 -6.39 1.58 -8.77
N LEU A 74 -6.96 0.79 -9.68
CA LEU A 74 -6.23 0.24 -10.82
C LEU A 74 -6.53 1.07 -12.07
N THR A 75 -5.50 1.67 -12.65
CA THR A 75 -5.59 2.46 -13.87
C THR A 75 -4.63 1.92 -14.94
N SER A 76 -4.82 2.37 -16.18
CA SER A 76 -3.94 2.05 -17.29
C SER A 76 -3.59 3.29 -18.12
N ASN A 77 -2.43 3.28 -18.76
CA ASN A 77 -2.02 4.33 -19.71
C ASN A 77 -2.47 4.04 -21.17
N TYR A 78 -3.43 3.13 -21.34
CA TYR A 78 -4.07 2.83 -22.61
C TYR A 78 -5.59 2.87 -22.45
N THR A 79 -6.29 3.18 -23.54
CA THR A 79 -7.74 3.14 -23.60
C THR A 79 -8.20 1.70 -23.74
N ALA A 80 -8.92 1.18 -22.73
CA ALA A 80 -9.54 -0.13 -22.81
C ALA A 80 -10.64 -0.16 -23.89
N SER A 81 -10.82 -1.31 -24.52
CA SER A 81 -11.92 -1.59 -25.45
C SER A 81 -12.56 -2.93 -25.15
N ASP A 82 -13.70 -3.25 -25.78
CA ASP A 82 -14.38 -4.54 -25.64
C ASP A 82 -13.51 -5.75 -26.01
N THR A 83 -12.45 -5.53 -26.79
CA THR A 83 -11.52 -6.57 -27.24
C THR A 83 -10.17 -6.52 -26.56
N ASN A 84 -9.73 -5.35 -26.08
CA ASN A 84 -8.41 -5.14 -25.49
C ASN A 84 -8.56 -4.48 -24.11
N TYR A 85 -8.57 -5.30 -23.07
CA TYR A 85 -8.75 -4.84 -21.69
C TYR A 85 -8.05 -5.75 -20.70
N ILE A 86 -7.88 -5.23 -19.48
CA ILE A 86 -7.50 -6.00 -18.30
C ILE A 86 -8.74 -6.13 -17.43
N SER A 87 -9.06 -7.35 -17.03
CA SER A 87 -10.15 -7.62 -16.10
C SER A 87 -9.58 -8.02 -14.76
N TRP A 88 -10.06 -7.36 -13.72
CA TRP A 88 -9.87 -7.77 -12.34
C TRP A 88 -10.96 -8.76 -11.96
N GLN A 89 -10.57 -9.95 -11.52
CA GLN A 89 -11.52 -10.96 -11.08
C GLN A 89 -12.29 -10.48 -9.87
N GLY A 90 -13.61 -10.55 -9.96
CA GLY A 90 -14.52 -10.46 -8.82
C GLY A 90 -15.28 -11.75 -8.57
N LEU A 91 -15.84 -11.88 -7.37
CA LEU A 91 -16.82 -12.90 -7.00
C LEU A 91 -18.14 -12.22 -6.68
N THR A 92 -19.24 -12.84 -7.11
CA THR A 92 -20.57 -12.42 -6.67
C THR A 92 -20.75 -12.78 -5.20
N VAL A 93 -21.15 -11.80 -4.40
CA VAL A 93 -21.48 -11.96 -2.98
C VAL A 93 -22.91 -11.45 -2.73
N ALA A 94 -23.54 -11.93 -1.67
CA ALA A 94 -24.92 -11.55 -1.34
C ALA A 94 -25.02 -10.08 -0.89
N SER A 95 -24.03 -9.60 -0.14
CA SER A 95 -23.88 -8.23 0.32
C SER A 95 -22.43 -8.00 0.80
N GLY A 96 -22.05 -6.74 1.02
CA GLY A 96 -20.71 -6.40 1.55
C GLY A 96 -19.58 -6.56 0.54
N GLY A 97 -19.90 -6.41 -0.75
CA GLY A 97 -18.91 -6.28 -1.82
C GLY A 97 -17.90 -5.16 -1.53
N ASN A 98 -16.73 -5.24 -2.18
CA ASN A 98 -15.62 -4.31 -2.00
C ASN A 98 -15.23 -3.61 -3.32
N ALA A 99 -16.12 -3.68 -4.31
CA ALA A 99 -15.89 -3.15 -5.64
C ALA A 99 -16.63 -1.83 -5.82
N GLU A 100 -16.03 -0.93 -6.59
CA GLU A 100 -16.63 0.35 -6.98
C GLU A 100 -16.48 0.51 -8.50
N ASP A 101 -17.54 0.99 -9.16
CA ASP A 101 -17.50 1.34 -10.59
C ASP A 101 -17.04 2.79 -10.77
N TYR A 102 -16.13 3.04 -11.72
CA TYR A 102 -15.71 4.40 -12.05
C TYR A 102 -16.76 5.07 -12.97
N THR A 103 -17.65 5.89 -12.39
CA THR A 103 -18.34 7.09 -12.94
C THR A 103 -19.80 7.19 -12.44
N PRO A 104 -20.08 7.86 -11.30
CA PRO A 104 -19.17 8.22 -10.19
C PRO A 104 -18.67 6.96 -9.49
N TRP A 105 -17.60 7.03 -8.68
CA TRP A 105 -17.20 5.91 -7.80
C TRP A 105 -18.43 5.43 -7.02
N ALA A 106 -18.98 4.29 -7.43
CA ALA A 106 -20.26 3.80 -6.92
C ALA A 106 -20.09 2.36 -6.44
N ASP A 107 -20.44 2.13 -5.18
CA ASP A 107 -20.38 0.83 -4.54
C ASP A 107 -21.17 -0.22 -5.31
N ILE A 108 -20.52 -1.35 -5.58
CA ILE A 108 -21.14 -2.55 -6.11
C ILE A 108 -21.23 -3.56 -4.97
N ALA A 109 -22.28 -3.44 -4.16
CA ALA A 109 -22.45 -4.21 -2.92
C ALA A 109 -22.50 -5.75 -3.12
N THR A 110 -22.66 -6.23 -4.34
CA THR A 110 -22.74 -7.66 -4.70
C THR A 110 -21.48 -8.19 -5.38
N LEU A 111 -20.41 -7.38 -5.47
CA LEU A 111 -19.15 -7.77 -6.11
C LEU A 111 -17.97 -7.61 -5.15
N SER A 112 -17.20 -8.69 -4.97
CA SER A 112 -15.92 -8.65 -4.26
C SER A 112 -14.77 -8.89 -5.21
N LEU A 113 -14.00 -7.85 -5.52
CA LEU A 113 -12.73 -7.92 -6.25
C LEU A 113 -11.67 -8.69 -5.44
N LEU A 114 -10.94 -9.55 -6.15
CA LEU A 114 -9.94 -10.44 -5.54
C LEU A 114 -8.58 -9.77 -5.47
N TYR A 115 -8.14 -9.48 -4.25
CA TYR A 115 -6.80 -8.98 -3.97
C TYR A 115 -6.19 -9.68 -2.75
N ARG A 116 -4.87 -9.55 -2.61
CA ARG A 116 -4.12 -9.94 -1.42
C ARG A 116 -3.22 -8.79 -1.01
N VAL A 117 -3.32 -8.39 0.26
CA VAL A 117 -2.45 -7.37 0.84
C VAL A 117 -1.32 -8.05 1.60
N PHE A 118 -0.08 -7.68 1.28
CA PHE A 118 1.11 -8.11 2.02
C PHE A 118 1.65 -6.91 2.81
N GLN A 119 1.54 -6.99 4.13
CA GLN A 119 2.00 -5.94 5.04
C GLN A 119 3.31 -6.31 5.72
N TYR A 120 4.04 -5.28 6.16
CA TYR A 120 5.09 -5.47 7.15
C TYR A 120 4.42 -5.57 8.52
N ASN A 121 4.76 -6.62 9.27
CA ASN A 121 4.45 -6.68 10.68
C ASN A 121 5.64 -6.11 11.45
N PHE A 122 5.45 -4.96 12.09
CA PHE A 122 6.46 -4.35 12.95
C PHE A 122 6.21 -4.79 14.39
N ALA A 123 7.29 -5.02 15.11
CA ALA A 123 7.29 -5.21 16.55
C ALA A 123 8.26 -4.21 17.17
N ASP A 124 7.93 -3.70 18.34
CA ASP A 124 8.81 -2.80 19.07
C ASP A 124 10.11 -3.52 19.42
N VAL A 125 11.22 -2.81 19.25
CA VAL A 125 12.53 -3.31 19.67
C VAL A 125 12.62 -3.12 21.18
N SER A 126 12.82 -4.21 21.91
CA SER A 126 12.94 -4.18 23.37
C SER A 126 14.06 -3.21 23.80
N GLY A 127 13.74 -2.27 24.69
CA GLY A 127 14.68 -1.26 25.20
C GLY A 127 15.01 -0.12 24.21
N ALA A 128 14.35 -0.06 23.05
CA ALA A 128 14.55 1.01 22.06
C ALA A 128 13.47 2.12 22.12
N ALA A 129 12.79 2.27 23.26
CA ALA A 129 11.80 3.32 23.45
C ALA A 129 12.50 4.68 23.66
N PHE A 130 12.12 5.67 22.86
CA PHE A 130 12.54 7.05 23.05
C PHE A 130 11.79 7.68 24.22
N THR A 131 12.46 8.61 24.89
CA THR A 131 11.86 9.44 25.94
C THR A 131 10.79 10.32 25.32
N GLU A 132 9.63 10.44 25.99
CA GLU A 132 8.58 11.34 25.55
C GLU A 132 9.10 12.79 25.53
N VAL A 133 8.91 13.47 24.41
CA VAL A 133 9.33 14.85 24.23
C VAL A 133 8.09 15.74 24.26
N GLY A 134 8.13 16.78 25.09
CA GLY A 134 7.10 17.82 25.11
C GLY A 134 7.17 18.73 23.88
N ASN A 135 6.73 19.98 24.01
CA ASN A 135 6.72 20.96 22.92
C ASN A 135 8.12 21.58 22.66
N ALA A 136 9.12 20.74 22.43
CA ALA A 136 10.49 21.14 22.15
C ALA A 136 11.14 20.14 21.18
N ALA A 137 12.09 20.60 20.36
CA ALA A 137 12.94 19.69 19.61
C ALA A 137 13.89 18.96 20.57
N ALA A 138 13.98 17.64 20.45
CA ALA A 138 14.95 16.83 21.19
C ALA A 138 15.70 15.90 20.25
N PHE A 139 16.91 15.53 20.67
CA PHE A 139 17.72 14.51 20.04
C PHE A 139 18.04 13.46 21.08
N GLU A 140 17.79 12.19 20.75
CA GLU A 140 18.14 11.05 21.58
C GLU A 140 18.75 9.97 20.68
N ALA A 141 19.78 9.29 21.21
CA ALA A 141 20.42 8.17 20.56
C ALA A 141 20.29 6.94 21.45
N ILE A 142 19.68 5.89 20.92
CA ILE A 142 19.51 4.61 21.62
C ILE A 142 20.35 3.54 20.92
N HIS A 143 20.98 2.69 21.72
CA HIS A 143 21.70 1.53 21.24
C HIS A 143 20.91 0.27 21.59
N PHE A 144 20.66 -0.56 20.58
CA PHE A 144 20.06 -1.89 20.72
C PHE A 144 20.85 -2.91 19.90
N ALA A 145 20.68 -4.20 20.16
CA ALA A 145 21.42 -5.21 19.43
C ALA A 145 20.98 -5.27 17.97
N VAL A 146 21.93 -5.34 17.04
CA VAL A 146 21.62 -5.42 15.59
C VAL A 146 20.81 -6.66 15.22
N GLY A 147 20.81 -7.72 16.05
CA GLY A 147 19.95 -8.90 15.86
C GLY A 147 18.46 -8.64 16.12
N ASP A 148 18.17 -7.61 16.92
CA ASP A 148 16.81 -7.14 17.19
C ASP A 148 16.32 -6.24 16.05
N ALA A 149 17.25 -5.59 15.33
CA ALA A 149 16.97 -4.98 14.03
C ALA A 149 16.72 -6.07 12.98
N LYS A 150 15.55 -6.05 12.32
CA LYS A 150 15.33 -6.86 11.11
C LYS A 150 15.79 -6.08 9.88
N ARG A 151 15.17 -6.33 8.72
CA ARG A 151 15.53 -5.67 7.45
C ARG A 151 15.22 -4.17 7.44
N ILE A 152 14.23 -3.74 8.21
CA ILE A 152 13.75 -2.35 8.27
C ILE A 152 13.52 -2.01 9.75
N VAL A 153 14.01 -0.84 10.16
CA VAL A 153 13.69 -0.21 11.44
C VAL A 153 13.04 1.14 11.13
N ARG A 154 12.05 1.53 11.91
CA ARG A 154 11.42 2.85 11.83
C ARG A 154 11.33 3.45 13.23
N ALA A 155 11.44 4.77 13.32
CA ALA A 155 10.93 5.47 14.50
C ALA A 155 9.42 5.68 14.32
N VAL A 156 8.68 5.57 15.42
CA VAL A 156 7.25 5.87 15.47
C VAL A 156 7.07 6.95 16.54
N ALA A 157 6.56 8.10 16.14
CA ALA A 157 6.10 9.11 17.07
C ALA A 157 4.59 8.91 17.28
N THR A 158 4.18 8.73 18.54
CA THR A 158 2.77 8.65 18.90
C THR A 158 2.43 9.88 19.73
N VAL A 159 1.43 10.65 19.28
CA VAL A 159 0.92 11.80 20.02
C VAL A 159 -0.20 11.32 20.92
N ALA A 160 -0.06 11.49 22.23
CA ALA A 160 -1.07 11.13 23.23
C ALA A 160 -2.24 12.13 23.24
N GLY A 161 -3.03 12.14 22.16
CA GLY A 161 -4.17 13.05 22.00
C GLY A 161 -3.77 14.51 21.73
N GLY A 162 -4.56 15.19 20.89
CA GLY A 162 -4.33 16.58 20.50
C GLY A 162 -3.83 16.75 19.06
N THR A 163 -3.61 18.00 18.65
CA THR A 163 -3.23 18.41 17.28
C THR A 163 -1.72 18.59 17.11
N ALA A 164 -0.89 18.01 17.98
CA ALA A 164 0.55 18.23 17.92
C ALA A 164 1.14 17.59 16.65
N THR A 165 1.66 18.44 15.76
CA THR A 165 2.35 18.02 14.54
C THR A 165 3.83 17.88 14.84
N GLY A 166 4.34 16.66 14.94
CA GLY A 166 5.77 16.39 15.14
C GLY A 166 6.32 15.56 13.99
N ASN A 167 7.44 15.99 13.40
CA ASN A 167 8.18 15.20 12.42
C ASN A 167 9.33 14.48 13.12
N SER A 168 9.34 13.15 13.09
CA SER A 168 10.47 12.35 13.57
C SER A 168 11.37 11.95 12.40
N SER A 169 12.66 12.23 12.46
CA SER A 169 13.67 11.65 11.57
C SER A 169 14.51 10.64 12.34
N CYS A 170 14.83 9.51 11.72
CA CYS A 170 15.64 8.46 12.34
C CYS A 170 16.80 8.11 11.40
N VAL A 171 18.01 8.08 11.96
CA VAL A 171 19.23 7.64 11.27
C VAL A 171 19.77 6.43 12.02
N MET A 172 19.75 5.27 11.38
CA MET A 172 20.34 4.06 11.94
C MET A 172 21.81 3.95 11.54
N LEU A 173 22.71 3.94 12.52
CA LEU A 173 24.14 3.68 12.33
C LEU A 173 24.47 2.27 12.80
N ALA A 174 24.45 1.30 11.90
CA ALA A 174 24.86 -0.07 12.21
C ALA A 174 26.40 -0.20 12.10
N ARG A 175 27.05 -0.68 13.17
CA ARG A 175 28.48 -1.01 13.15
C ARG A 175 28.63 -2.49 13.50
N LYS A 176 29.23 -3.27 12.60
CA LYS A 176 29.64 -4.63 12.94
C LYS A 176 30.85 -4.52 13.87
N ARG A 177 30.72 -4.96 15.12
CA ARG A 177 31.89 -5.17 15.97
C ARG A 177 32.66 -6.33 15.33
N PHE A 178 33.85 -6.06 14.80
CA PHE A 178 34.74 -7.14 14.36
C PHE A 178 34.99 -8.03 15.59
N ALA A 179 34.62 -9.30 15.47
CA ALA A 179 35.03 -10.35 16.39
C ALA A 179 36.34 -10.94 15.87
#